data_AF-A0A972V5C4-F1
#
_entry.id   AF-A0A972V5C4-F1
#
_cell.length_a   1.000
_cell.length_b   1.000
_cell.length_c   1.000
_cell.angle_alpha   90.00
_cell.angle_beta   90.00
_cell.angle_gamma   90.00
#
_symmetry.space_group_name_H-M   'P 1'
#
loop_
_entity.id
_entity.type
_entity.pdbx_description
1 polymer ?
#
loop_
_entity_poly.entity_id
_entity_poly.type
_entity_poly.pdbx_seq_one_letter_code
_entity_poly.pdbx_strand_id
1 'polypeptide(L)'
;MTKKMPQTKMLDELESGPWPSFVTGLKRLAQDEDQQYAPMMKDLVGQLEESYETKTGYWKGGTVGVYGYGGGVIPRFSLIADQYPESSEFHTLRVQPPAGMHYDTKTLRKLCDIWAETGSGLIALHGQSGDIMFQGASTENVQVAFDKLNEIGFDLGGAGAAVRTSMSCVGHARCEQSCYDEARAQREMINNFLDEMHRPGLPYKFKFKFSGCPNDC
;
A
#
# COMPACT_ATOMS: atom_id res chain seq x y z
N MET A 1 -10.07 4.39 27.44
CA MET A 1 -8.78 3.93 28.02
C MET A 1 -7.92 3.49 26.86
N THR A 2 -6.68 3.97 26.78
CA THR A 2 -5.77 3.67 25.67
C THR A 2 -5.40 2.18 25.67
N LYS A 3 -5.49 1.51 24.51
CA LYS A 3 -5.18 0.08 24.38
C LYS A 3 -3.72 -0.18 24.77
N LYS A 4 -3.44 -1.23 25.55
CA LYS A 4 -2.06 -1.57 25.93
C LYS A 4 -1.33 -2.24 24.76
N MET A 5 -0.02 -2.03 24.69
CA MET A 5 0.83 -2.73 23.73
C MET A 5 0.87 -4.24 24.06
N PRO A 6 0.72 -5.15 23.07
CA PRO A 6 0.89 -6.58 23.27
C PRO A 6 2.36 -6.93 23.59
N GLN A 7 2.57 -8.09 24.20
CA GLN A 7 3.90 -8.66 24.36
C GLN A 7 4.32 -9.35 23.06
N THR A 8 5.54 -9.08 22.58
CA THR A 8 5.97 -9.44 21.22
C THR A 8 7.35 -10.11 21.19
N LYS A 9 7.54 -11.17 21.98
CA LYS A 9 8.87 -11.74 22.25
C LYS A 9 9.63 -12.14 20.97
N MET A 10 8.94 -12.76 20.01
CA MET A 10 9.54 -13.20 18.75
C MET A 10 9.87 -12.02 17.85
N LEU A 11 9.00 -11.01 17.78
CA LEU A 11 9.25 -9.79 17.00
C LEU A 11 10.34 -8.91 17.62
N ASP A 12 10.49 -8.90 18.95
CA ASP A 12 11.51 -8.13 19.67
C ASP A 12 12.93 -8.48 19.17
N GLU A 13 13.18 -9.77 18.86
CA GLU A 13 14.47 -10.24 18.33
C GLU A 13 14.80 -9.60 16.96
N LEU A 14 13.78 -9.22 16.18
CA LEU A 14 13.93 -8.60 14.86
C LEU A 14 14.20 -7.09 14.90
N GLU A 15 14.27 -6.49 16.09
CA GLU A 15 14.70 -5.11 16.26
C GLU A 15 16.23 -4.96 16.35
N SER A 16 16.93 -6.08 16.59
CA SER A 16 18.38 -6.11 16.67
C SER A 16 19.04 -6.16 15.28
N GLY A 17 20.33 -5.82 15.24
CA GLY A 17 21.14 -5.86 14.01
C GLY A 17 21.19 -4.54 13.24
N PRO A 18 21.97 -4.48 12.15
CA PRO A 18 22.27 -3.23 11.45
C PRO A 18 21.22 -2.81 10.40
N TRP A 19 20.32 -3.73 9.99
CA TRP A 19 19.32 -3.43 8.98
C TRP A 19 18.12 -2.69 9.60
N PRO A 20 17.53 -1.68 8.94
CA PRO A 20 16.36 -0.98 9.45
C PRO A 20 15.21 -1.95 9.74
N SER A 21 14.86 -2.11 11.02
CA SER A 21 13.83 -3.06 11.43
C SER A 21 12.44 -2.56 11.08
N PHE A 22 11.68 -3.40 10.39
CA PHE A 22 10.26 -3.15 10.15
C PHE A 22 9.46 -3.23 11.45
N VAL A 23 9.88 -4.04 12.44
CA VAL A 23 9.22 -4.16 13.75
C VAL A 23 9.30 -2.84 14.50
N THR A 24 10.48 -2.21 14.54
CA THR A 24 10.64 -0.87 15.13
C THR A 24 9.73 0.16 14.45
N GLY A 25 9.57 0.08 13.12
CA GLY A 25 8.63 0.94 12.38
C GLY A 25 7.17 0.71 12.76
N LEU A 26 6.74 -0.55 12.88
CA LEU A 26 5.37 -0.91 13.31
C LEU A 26 5.10 -0.49 14.76
N LYS A 27 6.04 -0.73 15.67
CA LYS A 27 5.93 -0.33 17.08
C LYS A 27 5.88 1.17 17.25
N ARG A 28 6.64 1.93 16.44
CA ARG A 28 6.55 3.39 16.43
C ARG A 28 5.14 3.88 16.12
N LEU A 29 4.48 3.31 15.10
CA LEU A 29 3.09 3.64 14.77
C LEU A 29 2.13 3.19 15.88
N ALA A 30 2.35 2.00 16.45
CA ALA A 30 1.55 1.50 17.57
C ALA A 30 1.70 2.33 18.85
N GLN A 31 2.82 3.01 19.06
CA GLN A 31 3.10 3.83 20.24
C GLN A 31 2.77 5.32 20.05
N ASP A 32 2.28 5.70 18.88
CA ASP A 32 1.91 7.08 18.55
C ASP A 32 0.53 7.41 19.11
N GLU A 33 0.42 7.54 20.44
CA GLU A 33 -0.85 7.63 21.17
C GLU A 33 -1.70 8.85 20.79
N ASP A 34 -1.11 9.85 20.11
CA ASP A 34 -1.80 11.03 19.60
C ASP A 34 -2.56 10.75 18.29
N GLN A 35 -2.32 9.58 17.67
CA GLN A 35 -2.87 9.21 16.37
C GLN A 35 -3.98 8.16 16.51
N GLN A 36 -5.06 8.34 15.75
CA GLN A 36 -6.22 7.46 15.78
C GLN A 36 -5.92 6.01 15.38
N TYR A 37 -4.84 5.79 14.62
CA TYR A 37 -4.44 4.47 14.16
C TYR A 37 -3.71 3.62 15.19
N ALA A 38 -3.24 4.21 16.30
CA ALA A 38 -2.42 3.49 17.27
C ALA A 38 -3.07 2.19 17.80
N PRO A 39 -4.38 2.14 18.13
CA PRO A 39 -5.05 0.90 18.51
C PRO A 39 -5.01 -0.18 17.43
N MET A 40 -5.27 0.18 16.17
CA MET A 40 -5.20 -0.74 15.02
C MET A 40 -3.79 -1.30 14.84
N MET A 41 -2.77 -0.46 15.02
CA MET A 41 -1.37 -0.87 14.88
C MET A 41 -0.89 -1.74 16.05
N LYS A 42 -1.39 -1.53 17.28
CA LYS A 42 -1.15 -2.45 18.40
C LYS A 42 -1.70 -3.84 18.10
N ASP A 43 -2.89 -3.90 17.53
CA ASP A 43 -3.54 -5.17 17.16
C ASP A 43 -2.84 -5.86 16.00
N LEU A 44 -2.43 -5.12 14.98
CA LEU A 44 -1.61 -5.66 13.90
C LEU A 44 -0.33 -6.31 14.42
N VAL A 45 0.37 -5.63 15.34
CA VAL A 45 1.60 -6.14 15.93
C VAL A 45 1.35 -7.38 16.79
N GLY A 46 0.27 -7.40 17.57
CA GLY A 46 -0.12 -8.58 18.36
C GLY A 46 -0.47 -9.78 17.48
N GLN A 47 -1.30 -9.57 16.45
CA GLN A 47 -1.62 -10.62 15.49
C GLN A 47 -0.37 -11.10 14.74
N LEU A 48 0.57 -10.21 14.43
CA LEU A 48 1.82 -10.59 13.79
C LEU A 48 2.70 -11.45 14.71
N GLU A 49 2.79 -11.12 15.99
CA GLU A 49 3.47 -11.97 16.98
C GLU A 49 2.83 -13.37 17.02
N GLU A 50 1.52 -13.46 17.10
CA GLU A 50 0.82 -14.75 17.11
C GLU A 50 1.09 -15.54 15.81
N SER A 51 1.13 -14.85 14.66
CA SER A 51 1.57 -15.45 13.40
C SER A 51 3.00 -16.00 13.45
N TYR A 52 3.92 -15.37 14.19
CA TYR A 52 5.29 -15.86 14.40
C TYR A 52 5.32 -17.09 15.32
N GLU A 53 4.56 -17.06 16.41
CA GLU A 53 4.47 -18.17 17.36
C GLU A 53 3.86 -19.43 16.72
N THR A 54 2.78 -19.26 15.96
CA THR A 54 2.02 -20.38 15.37
C THR A 54 2.41 -20.71 13.93
N LYS A 55 3.26 -19.88 13.30
CA LYS A 55 3.71 -20.02 11.91
C LYS A 55 2.54 -20.06 10.92
N THR A 56 1.48 -19.31 11.21
CA THR A 56 0.23 -19.29 10.42
C THR A 56 -0.14 -17.87 10.02
N GLY A 57 -0.61 -17.68 8.79
CA GLY A 57 -1.16 -16.41 8.32
C GLY A 57 -2.64 -16.28 8.66
N TYR A 58 -3.01 -15.32 9.52
CA TYR A 58 -4.40 -15.13 9.99
C TYR A 58 -5.22 -14.13 9.17
N TRP A 59 -5.04 -14.14 7.85
CA TRP A 59 -5.75 -13.21 6.98
C TRP A 59 -6.57 -13.96 5.93
N LYS A 60 -7.84 -13.55 5.78
CA LYS A 60 -8.68 -13.96 4.64
C LYS A 60 -8.92 -12.79 3.70
N GLY A 61 -9.17 -13.10 2.44
CA GLY A 61 -9.68 -12.13 1.47
C GLY A 61 -11.17 -11.85 1.65
N GLY A 62 -11.66 -10.87 0.91
CA GLY A 62 -13.09 -10.58 0.76
C GLY A 62 -13.31 -9.64 -0.41
N THR A 63 -14.37 -8.83 -0.34
CA THR A 63 -14.72 -7.87 -1.40
C THR A 63 -15.01 -6.51 -0.77
N VAL A 64 -14.15 -5.54 -1.05
CA VAL A 64 -14.32 -4.11 -0.71
C VAL A 64 -13.71 -3.31 -1.86
N GLY A 65 -14.31 -2.18 -2.19
CA GLY A 65 -13.88 -1.30 -3.27
C GLY A 65 -14.43 0.11 -3.07
N VAL A 66 -14.27 0.94 -4.10
CA VAL A 66 -14.80 2.30 -4.15
C VAL A 66 -15.85 2.40 -5.25
N TYR A 67 -16.75 3.37 -5.15
CA TYR A 67 -17.76 3.57 -6.19
C TYR A 67 -17.11 3.85 -7.54
N GLY A 68 -17.62 3.18 -8.57
CA GLY A 68 -17.16 3.34 -9.96
C GLY A 68 -16.01 2.43 -10.38
N TYR A 69 -15.26 1.84 -9.43
CA TYR A 69 -14.11 0.97 -9.72
C TYR A 69 -14.31 -0.46 -9.20
N GLY A 70 -13.85 -1.44 -9.97
CA GLY A 70 -13.80 -2.87 -9.59
C GLY A 70 -12.40 -3.34 -9.16
N GLY A 71 -11.42 -2.43 -9.10
CA GLY A 71 -10.03 -2.71 -8.72
C GLY A 71 -9.44 -1.63 -7.81
N GLY A 72 -8.18 -1.80 -7.42
CA GLY A 72 -7.42 -0.83 -6.61
C GLY A 72 -7.38 -1.08 -5.10
N VAL A 73 -8.36 -1.82 -4.56
CA VAL A 73 -8.40 -2.16 -3.13
C VAL A 73 -8.14 -3.67 -2.94
N ILE A 74 -7.26 -4.02 -1.99
CA ILE A 74 -7.01 -5.40 -1.56
C ILE A 74 -7.63 -5.60 -0.18
N PRO A 75 -8.84 -6.15 -0.10
CA PRO A 75 -9.51 -6.40 1.17
C PRO A 75 -8.85 -7.56 1.93
N ARG A 76 -8.66 -7.33 3.22
CA ARG A 76 -8.12 -8.28 4.19
C ARG A 76 -8.92 -8.18 5.49
N PHE A 77 -9.33 -9.34 5.97
CA PHE A 77 -10.05 -9.50 7.24
C PHE A 77 -9.27 -10.48 8.12
N SER A 78 -9.14 -10.17 9.41
CA SER A 78 -8.48 -11.06 10.35
C SER A 78 -9.33 -12.33 10.59
N LEU A 79 -8.66 -13.47 10.70
CA LEU A 79 -9.26 -14.74 11.10
C LEU A 79 -9.40 -14.87 12.63
N ILE A 80 -8.75 -13.98 13.39
CA ILE A 80 -8.73 -13.93 14.85
C ILE A 80 -9.12 -12.53 15.35
N ALA A 81 -10.12 -11.94 14.67
CA ALA A 81 -10.63 -10.60 14.94
C ALA A 81 -11.22 -10.43 16.35
N ASP A 82 -11.65 -11.52 16.98
CA ASP A 82 -12.08 -11.56 18.38
C ASP A 82 -10.94 -11.23 19.35
N GLN A 83 -9.71 -11.63 19.02
CA GLN A 83 -8.50 -11.31 19.80
C GLN A 83 -7.95 -9.92 19.45
N TYR A 84 -8.04 -9.53 18.17
CA TYR A 84 -7.49 -8.26 17.64
C TYR A 84 -8.58 -7.45 16.91
N PRO A 85 -9.56 -6.90 17.63
CA PRO A 85 -10.74 -6.25 17.03
C PRO A 85 -10.43 -4.97 16.25
N GLU A 86 -9.39 -4.21 16.63
CA GLU A 86 -9.04 -2.94 15.98
C GLU A 86 -8.41 -3.16 14.60
N SER A 87 -7.79 -4.32 14.37
CA SER A 87 -7.28 -4.76 13.06
C SER A 87 -8.13 -5.87 12.44
N SER A 88 -9.40 -5.97 12.83
CA SER A 88 -10.35 -6.94 12.25
C SER A 88 -10.48 -6.78 10.73
N GLU A 89 -10.35 -5.54 10.25
CA GLU A 89 -10.25 -5.15 8.85
C GLU A 89 -8.92 -4.41 8.61
N PHE A 90 -8.19 -4.79 7.55
CA PHE A 90 -6.88 -4.21 7.26
C PHE A 90 -6.66 -4.04 5.76
N HIS A 91 -7.55 -3.30 5.11
CA HIS A 91 -7.59 -3.21 3.65
C HIS A 91 -6.45 -2.36 3.10
N THR A 92 -5.87 -2.78 1.98
CA THR A 92 -4.80 -2.02 1.31
C THR A 92 -5.34 -1.26 0.11
N LEU A 93 -5.16 0.06 0.09
CA LEU A 93 -5.39 0.88 -1.09
C LEU A 93 -4.09 0.94 -1.90
N ARG A 94 -4.17 0.55 -3.17
CA ARG A 94 -3.08 0.71 -4.13
C ARG A 94 -3.29 2.00 -4.87
N VAL A 95 -2.36 2.93 -4.72
CA VAL A 95 -2.42 4.27 -5.34
C VAL A 95 -1.31 4.37 -6.37
N GLN A 96 -1.62 4.90 -7.55
CA GLN A 96 -0.65 5.02 -8.63
C GLN A 96 0.50 5.95 -8.22
N PRO A 97 1.77 5.58 -8.47
CA PRO A 97 2.89 6.47 -8.29
C PRO A 97 2.97 7.48 -9.46
N PRO A 98 3.68 8.61 -9.30
CA PRO A 98 4.17 9.36 -10.44
C PRO A 98 5.15 8.50 -11.26
N ALA A 99 5.21 8.73 -12.57
CA ALA A 99 6.17 8.06 -13.45
C ALA A 99 7.61 8.29 -12.97
N GLY A 100 8.42 7.23 -12.95
CA GLY A 100 9.79 7.25 -12.41
C GLY A 100 9.90 7.41 -10.88
N MET A 101 8.79 7.38 -10.11
CA MET A 101 8.80 7.47 -8.63
C MET A 101 9.49 8.73 -8.07
N HIS A 102 9.40 9.85 -8.78
CA HIS A 102 9.92 11.13 -8.31
C HIS A 102 8.85 11.87 -7.49
N TYR A 103 9.23 12.28 -6.28
CA TYR A 103 8.32 12.95 -5.36
C TYR A 103 8.94 14.22 -4.79
N ASP A 104 8.10 15.24 -4.59
CA ASP A 104 8.43 16.36 -3.72
C ASP A 104 7.96 16.09 -2.27
N THR A 105 8.62 16.74 -1.30
CA THR A 105 8.33 16.50 0.11
C THR A 105 6.98 17.07 0.56
N LYS A 106 6.41 18.05 -0.13
CA LYS A 106 5.09 18.60 0.20
C LYS A 106 4.01 17.59 -0.15
N THR A 107 4.11 16.94 -1.30
CA THR A 107 3.21 15.86 -1.73
C THR A 107 3.31 14.66 -0.80
N LEU A 108 4.51 14.19 -0.47
CA LEU A 108 4.68 13.06 0.46
C LEU A 108 4.09 13.33 1.84
N ARG A 109 4.27 14.54 2.39
CA ARG A 109 3.66 14.91 3.68
C ARG A 109 2.14 14.86 3.62
N LYS A 110 1.52 15.42 2.58
CA LYS A 110 0.06 15.34 2.39
C LYS A 110 -0.45 13.90 2.31
N LEU A 111 0.28 13.02 1.61
CA LEU A 111 -0.07 11.60 1.54
C LEU A 111 0.00 10.93 2.92
N CYS A 112 1.00 11.26 3.73
CA CYS A 112 1.09 10.81 5.12
C CYS A 112 -0.06 11.36 5.98
N ASP A 113 -0.38 12.65 5.86
CA ASP A 113 -1.45 13.31 6.62
C ASP A 113 -2.81 12.65 6.35
N ILE A 114 -3.14 12.43 5.06
CA ILE A 114 -4.36 11.73 4.66
C ILE A 114 -4.38 10.32 5.25
N TRP A 115 -3.26 9.58 5.14
CA TRP A 115 -3.23 8.20 5.59
C TRP A 115 -3.24 8.04 7.11
N ALA A 116 -2.66 8.99 7.84
CA ALA A 116 -2.78 9.07 9.29
C ALA A 116 -4.24 9.34 9.72
N GLU A 117 -4.99 10.08 8.90
CA GLU A 117 -6.40 10.39 9.17
C GLU A 117 -7.36 9.25 8.79
N THR A 118 -7.07 8.47 7.75
CA THR A 118 -8.04 7.51 7.18
C THR A 118 -7.61 6.06 7.26
N GLY A 119 -6.38 5.78 7.71
CA GLY A 119 -5.82 4.45 7.70
C GLY A 119 -4.88 4.22 8.88
N SER A 120 -4.01 3.24 8.76
CA SER A 120 -3.18 2.75 9.86
C SER A 120 -1.86 3.54 10.05
N GLY A 121 -1.58 4.52 9.18
CA GLY A 121 -0.26 5.14 9.07
C GLY A 121 0.81 4.25 8.40
N LEU A 122 0.58 2.94 8.22
CA LEU A 122 1.51 2.02 7.56
C LEU A 122 1.47 2.19 6.04
N ILE A 123 2.63 2.53 5.47
CA ILE A 123 2.81 2.70 4.02
C ILE A 123 3.95 1.79 3.57
N ALA A 124 3.72 0.98 2.53
CA ALA A 124 4.81 0.41 1.75
C ALA A 124 5.03 1.24 0.50
N LEU A 125 6.23 1.80 0.41
CA LEU A 125 6.70 2.68 -0.65
C LEU A 125 7.87 1.98 -1.36
N HIS A 126 7.63 1.06 -2.30
CA HIS A 126 6.39 0.78 -3.04
C HIS A 126 6.04 -0.71 -3.07
N GLY A 127 4.85 -1.03 -3.59
CA GLY A 127 4.52 -2.39 -4.00
C GLY A 127 5.25 -2.80 -5.28
N GLN A 128 5.43 -4.11 -5.49
CA GLN A 128 6.21 -4.67 -6.61
C GLN A 128 5.76 -4.23 -8.01
N SER A 129 4.47 -3.91 -8.19
CA SER A 129 3.99 -3.41 -9.49
C SER A 129 4.31 -1.93 -9.70
N GLY A 130 4.52 -1.17 -8.63
CA GLY A 130 4.82 0.27 -8.63
C GLY A 130 3.94 1.07 -7.67
N ASP A 131 2.79 0.53 -7.26
CA ASP A 131 1.82 1.23 -6.41
C ASP A 131 2.40 1.72 -5.09
N ILE A 132 2.00 2.90 -4.63
CA ILE A 132 2.06 3.25 -3.22
C ILE A 132 1.02 2.39 -2.51
N MET A 133 1.43 1.61 -1.51
CA MET A 133 0.53 0.73 -0.77
C MET A 133 0.21 1.34 0.60
N PHE A 134 -0.95 1.97 0.68
CA PHE A 134 -1.55 2.43 1.92
C PHE A 134 -2.24 1.24 2.59
N GLN A 135 -1.60 0.67 3.62
CA GLN A 135 -1.96 -0.64 4.19
C GLN A 135 -2.73 -0.50 5.48
N GLY A 136 -3.96 -0.99 5.54
CA GLY A 136 -4.77 -0.96 6.75
C GLY A 136 -5.73 0.21 6.81
N ALA A 137 -6.91 0.01 6.23
CA ALA A 137 -8.10 0.82 6.49
C ALA A 137 -9.28 -0.11 6.79
N SER A 138 -10.23 0.38 7.57
CA SER A 138 -11.56 -0.22 7.70
C SER A 138 -12.37 0.00 6.43
N THR A 139 -13.37 -0.84 6.18
CA THR A 139 -14.30 -0.76 5.03
C THR A 139 -14.92 0.62 4.91
N GLU A 140 -15.35 1.20 6.03
CA GLU A 140 -15.94 2.54 6.08
C GLU A 140 -14.98 3.65 5.62
N ASN A 141 -13.67 3.49 5.88
CA ASN A 141 -12.67 4.49 5.53
C ASN A 141 -12.09 4.31 4.14
N VAL A 142 -12.34 3.19 3.45
CA VAL A 142 -11.80 2.96 2.09
C VAL A 142 -12.24 4.04 1.11
N GLN A 143 -13.53 4.38 1.08
CA GLN A 143 -14.03 5.43 0.19
C GLN A 143 -13.52 6.82 0.62
N VAL A 144 -13.51 7.10 1.92
CA VAL A 144 -13.04 8.40 2.48
C VAL A 144 -11.58 8.65 2.14
N ALA A 145 -10.72 7.62 2.29
CA ALA A 145 -9.32 7.69 1.93
C ALA A 145 -9.16 7.95 0.43
N PHE A 146 -9.90 7.23 -0.41
CA PHE A 146 -9.84 7.42 -1.86
C PHE A 146 -10.28 8.83 -2.27
N ASP A 147 -11.39 9.35 -1.75
CA ASP A 147 -11.90 10.67 -2.10
C ASP A 147 -10.86 11.77 -1.80
N LYS A 148 -10.20 11.70 -0.63
CA LYS A 148 -9.13 12.64 -0.25
C LYS A 148 -7.88 12.53 -1.10
N LEU A 149 -7.48 11.29 -1.43
CA LEU A 149 -6.35 11.06 -2.34
C LEU A 149 -6.66 11.59 -3.74
N ASN A 150 -7.89 11.39 -4.22
CA ASN A 150 -8.34 11.85 -5.52
C ASN A 150 -8.42 13.38 -5.59
N GLU A 151 -8.86 14.04 -4.52
CA GLU A 151 -8.89 15.50 -4.41
C GLU A 151 -7.51 16.15 -4.61
N ILE A 152 -6.44 15.47 -4.20
CA ILE A 152 -5.06 15.93 -4.43
C ILE A 152 -4.42 15.40 -5.72
N GLY A 153 -5.21 14.74 -6.58
CA GLY A 153 -4.80 14.29 -7.91
C GLY A 153 -4.19 12.88 -7.97
N PHE A 154 -4.33 12.07 -6.92
CA PHE A 154 -3.87 10.69 -6.90
C PHE A 154 -5.03 9.71 -7.11
N ASP A 155 -4.85 8.80 -8.05
CA ASP A 155 -5.87 7.80 -8.39
C ASP A 155 -5.46 6.40 -7.93
N LEU A 156 -6.44 5.50 -7.79
CA LEU A 156 -6.17 4.11 -7.48
C LEU A 156 -5.46 3.41 -8.65
N GLY A 157 -4.61 2.46 -8.28
CA GLY A 157 -3.95 1.55 -9.20
C GLY A 157 -4.81 0.34 -9.56
N GLY A 158 -4.25 -0.58 -10.34
CA GLY A 158 -4.96 -1.76 -10.81
C GLY A 158 -4.92 -2.96 -9.85
N ALA A 159 -6.06 -3.64 -9.70
CA ALA A 159 -6.16 -4.95 -9.04
C ALA A 159 -7.14 -5.88 -9.80
N GLY A 160 -7.13 -7.17 -9.48
CA GLY A 160 -8.03 -8.13 -10.15
C GLY A 160 -7.61 -8.50 -11.59
N ALA A 161 -8.57 -8.95 -12.38
CA ALA A 161 -8.39 -9.33 -13.79
C ALA A 161 -8.48 -8.09 -14.70
N ALA A 162 -7.49 -7.22 -14.53
CA ALA A 162 -7.42 -5.88 -15.09
C ALA A 162 -5.99 -5.57 -15.55
N VAL A 163 -5.83 -4.47 -16.30
CA VAL A 163 -4.54 -3.81 -16.44
C VAL A 163 -4.07 -3.39 -15.04
N ARG A 164 -2.80 -3.65 -14.73
CA ARG A 164 -2.20 -3.26 -13.46
C ARG A 164 -1.40 -1.98 -13.62
N THR A 165 -1.16 -1.31 -12.50
CA THR A 165 -0.21 -0.20 -12.41
C THR A 165 1.12 -0.60 -13.04
N SER A 166 1.61 0.26 -13.92
CA SER A 166 2.86 0.08 -14.62
C SER A 166 3.98 0.85 -13.94
N MET A 167 5.22 0.54 -14.34
CA MET A 167 6.41 1.24 -13.90
C MET A 167 7.43 1.30 -15.02
N SER A 168 8.15 2.41 -15.07
CA SER A 168 9.36 2.60 -15.86
C SER A 168 10.61 2.54 -14.98
N CYS A 169 11.76 2.22 -15.56
CA CYS A 169 13.04 2.51 -14.90
C CYS A 169 13.22 4.04 -14.73
N VAL A 170 14.27 4.47 -14.01
CA VAL A 170 14.56 5.92 -13.85
C VAL A 170 14.76 6.63 -15.20
N GLY A 171 15.27 5.89 -16.18
CA GLY A 171 15.24 6.28 -17.58
C GLY A 171 16.00 7.56 -17.91
N HIS A 172 15.57 8.26 -18.96
CA HIS A 172 16.20 9.48 -19.46
C HIS A 172 16.32 10.59 -18.41
N ALA A 173 15.56 10.51 -17.30
CA ALA A 173 15.65 11.47 -16.20
C ALA A 173 17.03 11.42 -15.50
N ARG A 174 17.70 10.26 -15.49
CA ARG A 174 19.02 10.11 -14.82
C ARG A 174 19.89 8.95 -15.33
N CYS A 175 19.66 8.44 -16.54
CA CYS A 175 20.44 7.35 -17.11
C CYS A 175 20.87 7.67 -18.53
N GLU A 176 22.19 7.70 -18.76
CA GLU A 176 22.81 7.95 -20.06
C GLU A 176 22.63 6.80 -21.07
N GLN A 177 22.16 5.64 -20.60
CA GLN A 177 21.90 4.46 -21.44
C GLN A 177 20.44 4.38 -21.92
N SER A 178 19.61 5.36 -21.55
CA SER A 178 18.21 5.42 -21.95
C SER A 178 18.07 5.62 -23.46
N CYS A 179 17.28 4.75 -24.12
CA CYS A 179 17.06 4.80 -25.57
C CYS A 179 15.75 5.52 -25.96
N TYR A 180 14.89 5.87 -25.01
CA TYR A 180 13.62 6.59 -25.24
C TYR A 180 13.11 7.19 -23.92
N ASP A 181 12.09 8.05 -23.98
CA ASP A 181 11.46 8.60 -22.79
C ASP A 181 10.49 7.59 -22.13
N GLU A 182 10.98 6.85 -21.14
CA GLU A 182 10.25 5.79 -20.45
C GLU A 182 9.10 6.32 -19.60
N ALA A 183 9.30 7.47 -18.95
CA ALA A 183 8.28 8.09 -18.11
C ALA A 183 7.10 8.58 -18.95
N ARG A 184 7.38 9.17 -20.12
CA ARG A 184 6.35 9.56 -21.09
C ARG A 184 5.65 8.34 -21.68
N ALA A 185 6.38 7.32 -22.11
CA ALA A 185 5.80 6.08 -22.63
C ALA A 185 4.87 5.41 -21.60
N GLN A 186 5.32 5.33 -20.34
CA GLN A 186 4.50 4.83 -19.23
C GLN A 186 3.22 5.63 -19.07
N ARG A 187 3.32 6.96 -19.02
CA ARG A 187 2.17 7.84 -18.79
C ARG A 187 1.18 7.80 -19.94
N GLU A 188 1.66 7.87 -21.19
CA GLU A 188 0.81 7.79 -22.37
C GLU A 188 0.07 6.46 -22.42
N MET A 189 0.77 5.34 -22.19
CA MET A 189 0.12 4.04 -22.21
C MET A 189 -0.90 3.90 -21.06
N ILE A 190 -0.52 4.17 -19.81
CA ILE A 190 -1.44 4.00 -18.68
C ILE A 190 -2.68 4.88 -18.80
N ASN A 191 -2.54 6.13 -19.23
CA ASN A 191 -3.68 7.02 -19.40
C ASN A 191 -4.69 6.51 -20.45
N ASN A 192 -4.21 5.79 -21.47
CA ASN A 192 -5.07 5.19 -22.50
C ASN A 192 -5.78 3.90 -22.03
N PHE A 193 -5.34 3.29 -20.93
CA PHE A 193 -5.89 2.04 -20.37
C PHE A 193 -6.44 2.20 -18.95
N LEU A 194 -6.86 3.41 -18.57
CA LEU A 194 -7.42 3.65 -17.24
C LEU A 194 -8.71 2.87 -17.01
N ASP A 195 -9.56 2.74 -18.04
CA ASP A 195 -10.81 1.97 -17.93
C ASP A 195 -10.51 0.50 -17.65
N GLU A 196 -9.62 -0.13 -18.43
CA GLU A 196 -9.21 -1.51 -18.25
C GLU A 196 -8.41 -1.75 -16.97
N MET A 197 -7.86 -0.69 -16.35
CA MET A 197 -7.21 -0.75 -15.04
C MET A 197 -8.24 -0.76 -13.91
N HIS A 198 -9.19 0.17 -13.97
CA HIS A 198 -10.14 0.41 -12.88
C HIS A 198 -11.37 -0.50 -12.93
N ARG A 199 -11.74 -1.00 -14.12
CA ARG A 199 -12.92 -1.83 -14.36
C ARG A 199 -12.47 -3.17 -14.95
N PRO A 200 -12.19 -4.17 -14.10
CA PRO A 200 -11.70 -5.47 -14.55
C PRO A 200 -12.61 -6.12 -15.59
N GLY A 201 -12.13 -6.15 -16.85
CA GLY A 201 -12.82 -6.78 -17.98
C GLY A 201 -11.97 -7.82 -18.71
N LEU A 202 -10.75 -8.09 -18.23
CA LEU A 202 -9.83 -9.01 -18.88
C LEU A 202 -10.00 -10.45 -18.35
N PRO A 203 -9.61 -11.48 -19.11
CA PRO A 203 -9.61 -12.87 -18.62
C PRO A 203 -8.68 -13.07 -17.41
N TYR A 204 -7.59 -12.30 -17.34
CA TYR A 204 -6.66 -12.32 -16.22
C TYR A 204 -5.88 -11.01 -16.12
N LYS A 205 -4.99 -10.91 -15.11
CA LYS A 205 -4.16 -9.71 -14.90
C LYS A 205 -3.22 -9.45 -16.08
N PHE A 206 -3.10 -8.20 -16.49
CA PHE A 206 -2.16 -7.76 -17.52
C PHE A 206 -1.24 -6.66 -16.97
N LYS A 207 0.05 -6.68 -17.33
CA LYS A 207 1.05 -5.73 -16.83
C LYS A 207 1.88 -5.18 -17.97
N PHE A 208 2.08 -3.87 -17.95
CA PHE A 208 3.10 -3.21 -18.76
C PHE A 208 4.28 -2.83 -17.87
N LYS A 209 5.49 -2.88 -18.41
CA LYS A 209 6.73 -2.38 -17.79
C LYS A 209 7.59 -1.75 -18.88
N PHE A 210 8.32 -0.69 -18.55
CA PHE A 210 9.04 0.14 -19.51
C PHE A 210 10.52 0.22 -19.14
N SER A 211 11.34 -0.47 -19.90
CA SER A 211 12.79 -0.53 -19.70
C SER A 211 13.50 0.23 -20.79
N GLY A 212 14.32 1.21 -20.41
CA GLY A 212 15.02 2.12 -21.33
C GLY A 212 16.10 1.47 -22.18
N CYS A 213 16.65 0.36 -21.69
CA CYS A 213 17.71 -0.42 -22.33
C CYS A 213 17.63 -1.89 -21.88
N PRO A 214 18.41 -2.80 -22.49
CA PRO A 214 18.40 -4.24 -22.15
C PRO A 214 18.84 -4.61 -20.73
N ASN A 215 19.31 -3.66 -19.91
CA ASN A 215 19.64 -3.94 -18.50
C ASN A 215 18.40 -4.20 -17.62
N ASP A 216 17.21 -3.78 -18.09
CA ASP A 216 15.92 -4.09 -17.45
C ASP A 216 15.87 -3.80 -15.94
N CYS A 217 16.27 -2.57 -15.57
CA CYS A 217 16.24 -2.07 -14.18
C CYS A 217 14.83 -1.84 -13.66
#